data_AF-A0A660UP82-F1
#
_entry.id   AF-A0A660UP82-F1
#
_cell.length_a   1.000
_cell.length_b   1.000
_cell.length_c   1.000
_cell.angle_alpha   90.00
_cell.angle_beta   90.00
_cell.angle_gamma   90.00
#
_symmetry.space_group_name_H-M   'P 1'
#
loop_
_entity.id
_entity.type
_entity.pdbx_description
1 polymer ?
#
loop_
_entity_poly.entity_id
_entity_poly.type
_entity_poly.pdbx_seq_one_letter_code
_entity_poly.pdbx_strand_id
1 'polypeptide(L)' 'MEDYPRTLMELEKRFSSEEACREYLVALRWPQGFICPRCQTREYWTGSRSRKICI' A
#
# COMPACT_ATOMS: atom_id res chain seq x y z
N MET A 1 14.55 6.39 4.18
CA MET A 1 14.30 7.62 3.42
C MET A 1 12.89 7.49 2.88
N GLU A 2 11.91 8.11 3.52
CA GLU A 2 10.53 8.07 3.06
C GLU A 2 10.36 8.94 1.80
N ASP A 3 9.92 8.35 0.69
CA ASP A 3 9.75 9.01 -0.61
C ASP A 3 8.38 9.71 -0.70
N TYR A 4 8.12 10.62 0.24
CA TYR A 4 6.88 11.38 0.25
C TYR A 4 6.87 12.43 -0.88
N PRO A 5 5.76 12.57 -1.63
CA PRO A 5 5.61 13.68 -2.55
C PRO A 5 5.73 15.00 -1.77
N ARG A 6 6.63 15.89 -2.19
CA ARG A 6 6.86 17.17 -1.51
C ARG A 6 5.99 18.30 -2.06
N THR A 7 5.39 18.08 -3.23
CA THR A 7 4.53 19.06 -3.90
C THR A 7 3.19 18.46 -4.29
N LEU A 8 2.17 19.32 -4.40
CA LEU A 8 0.82 18.92 -4.85
C LEU A 8 0.85 18.35 -6.28
N MET A 9 1.66 18.91 -7.19
CA MET A 9 1.83 18.40 -8.55
C MET A 9 2.42 16.98 -8.60
N GLU A 10 3.41 16.66 -7.76
CA GLU A 10 3.95 15.30 -7.68
C GLU A 10 2.91 14.33 -7.12
N LEU A 11 2.08 14.80 -6.18
CA LEU A 11 0.98 14.02 -5.65
C LEU A 11 -0.07 13.77 -6.75
N GLU A 12 -0.57 14.79 -7.44
CA GLU A 12 -1.53 14.59 -8.53
C GLU A 12 -0.99 13.70 -9.66
N LYS A 13 0.31 13.81 -9.96
CA LYS A 13 0.96 12.99 -10.99
C LYS A 13 1.15 11.53 -10.57
N ARG A 14 1.48 11.27 -9.30
CA ARG A 14 1.70 9.91 -8.78
C ARG A 14 0.40 9.21 -8.35
N PHE A 15 -0.60 9.99 -7.94
CA PHE A 15 -1.89 9.53 -7.44
C PHE A 15 -3.03 9.87 -8.42
N SER A 16 -2.74 9.89 -9.73
CA SER A 16 -3.72 10.19 -10.78
C SER A 16 -4.83 9.14 -10.90
N SER A 17 -4.69 7.99 -10.24
CA SER A 17 -5.65 6.88 -10.27
C SER A 17 -5.73 6.23 -8.89
N GLU A 18 -6.90 5.70 -8.54
CA GLU A 18 -7.12 5.02 -7.26
C GLU A 18 -6.20 3.80 -7.10
N GLU A 19 -5.93 3.07 -8.18
CA GLU A 19 -5.02 1.93 -8.20
C GLU A 19 -3.58 2.34 -7.82
N ALA A 20 -3.04 3.37 -8.45
CA ALA A 20 -1.70 3.89 -8.16
C ALA A 20 -1.59 4.36 -6.70
N CYS A 21 -2.64 4.97 -6.17
CA CYS A 21 -2.71 5.36 -4.76
C CYS A 21 -2.66 4.15 -3.83
N ARG A 22 -3.44 3.10 -4.11
CA ARG A 22 -3.44 1.89 -3.30
C ARG A 22 -2.09 1.18 -3.35
N GLU A 23 -1.46 1.07 -4.52
CA GLU A 23 -0.14 0.46 -4.65
C GLU A 23 0.92 1.22 -3.86
N TYR A 24 0.95 2.54 -3.97
CA TYR A 24 1.86 3.39 -3.18
C TYR A 24 1.63 3.20 -1.68
N LEU A 25 0.37 3.22 -1.22
CA LEU A 25 0.05 3.02 0.21
C LEU A 25 0.46 1.63 0.69
N VAL A 26 0.32 0.60 -0.14
CA VAL A 26 0.77 -0.76 0.18
C VAL A 26 2.29 -0.82 0.30
N ALA A 27 3.02 -0.22 -0.65
CA ALA A 27 4.49 -0.17 -0.62
C ALA A 27 5.01 0.63 0.59
N LEU A 28 4.37 1.76 0.91
CA LEU A 28 4.72 2.58 2.06
C LEU A 28 4.42 1.86 3.39
N ARG A 29 3.27 1.20 3.48
CA ARG A 29 2.86 0.47 4.69
C ARG A 29 3.69 -0.80 4.91
N TRP A 30 4.15 -1.43 3.82
CA TRP A 30 4.84 -2.71 3.83
C TRP A 30 6.02 -2.73 2.83
N PRO A 31 7.12 -2.04 3.14
CA PRO A 31 8.26 -1.93 2.23
C PRO A 31 8.96 -3.27 1.97
N GLN A 32 8.83 -4.23 2.90
CA GLN A 32 9.42 -5.57 2.79
C GLN A 32 8.37 -6.66 2.50
N GLY A 33 7.19 -6.27 2.01
CA GLY A 33 6.07 -7.19 1.78
C GLY A 33 5.05 -7.18 2.92
N PHE A 34 3.84 -7.65 2.60
CA PHE A 34 2.72 -7.63 3.54
C PHE A 34 3.04 -8.40 4.81
N ILE A 35 2.89 -7.73 5.95
CA ILE A 35 2.96 -8.36 7.27
C ILE A 35 1.79 -7.84 8.07
N CYS A 36 0.91 -8.73 8.53
CA CYS A 36 -0.19 -8.31 9.38
C CYS A 36 0.34 -7.76 10.71
N PRO A 37 0.03 -6.54 11.13
CA PRO A 37 0.50 -6.01 12.42
C PRO A 37 -0.11 -6.73 13.63
N ARG A 38 -1.20 -7.50 13.44
CA ARG A 38 -1.87 -8.26 14.53
C ARG A 38 -1.32 -9.68 14.70
N CYS A 39 -1.16 -10.43 13.62
CA CYS A 39 -0.73 -11.84 13.68
C CYS A 39 0.65 -12.09 13.04
N GLN A 40 1.30 -11.08 12.47
CA GLN A 40 2.62 -11.14 11.84
C GLN A 40 2.73 -12.13 10.66
N THR A 41 1.61 -12.67 10.16
CA THR A 41 1.62 -13.52 8.97
C THR A 41 2.01 -12.71 7.73
N ARG A 42 2.79 -13.38 6.88
CA ARG A 42 3.11 -12.92 5.52
C ARG A 42 2.18 -13.55 4.48
N GLU A 43 1.46 -14.59 4.87
CA GLU A 43 0.51 -15.28 4.02
C GLU A 43 -0.86 -14.59 4.11
N TYR A 44 -1.33 -14.13 2.96
CA TYR A 44 -2.61 -13.46 2.86
C TYR A 44 -3.28 -13.84 1.55
N TRP A 45 -4.60 -13.74 1.55
CA TRP A 45 -5.37 -13.75 0.32
C TRP A 45 -6.06 -12.40 0.13
N THR A 46 -6.27 -12.03 -1.13
CA THR A 46 -6.95 -10.78 -1.49
C THR A 46 -8.43 -11.06 -1.61
N GLY A 47 -9.21 -10.58 -0.64
CA GLY A 47 -10.66 -10.63 -0.68
C GLY A 47 -11.27 -9.52 -1.53
N SER A 48 -12.60 -9.42 -1.50
CA SER A 48 -13.35 -8.34 -2.17
C SER A 48 -12.88 -6.95 -1.71
N ARG A 49 -12.84 -5.99 -2.66
CA ARG A 49 -12.34 -4.62 -2.45
C ARG A 49 -10.88 -4.52 -1.99
N SER A 50 -10.01 -5.41 -2.49
CA SER A 50 -8.56 -5.39 -2.21
C SER A 50 -8.20 -5.55 -0.73
N ARG A 51 -9.06 -6.21 0.07
CA ARG A 51 -8.80 -6.47 1.48
C ARG A 51 -7.81 -7.62 1.61
N LYS A 52 -6.67 -7.37 2.24
CA LYS A 52 -5.69 -8.42 2.57
C LYS A 52 -6.13 -9.12 3.85
N ILE A 53 -6.56 -10.37 3.72
CA ILE A 53 -7.03 -11.20 4.83
C ILE A 53 -5.93 -12.19 5.17
N CYS A 54 -5.58 -12.23 6.45
CA CYS A 54 -4.58 -13.15 6.99
C CYS A 54 -5.09 -14.58 6.86
N ILE A 55 -4.20 -15.49 6.44
CA ILE A 55 -4.43 -16.93 6.53
C ILE A 55 -4.18 -17.38 7.96
#